data_AF-A0A9P7GNP1-F1
#
_entry.id   AF-A0A9P7GNP1-F1
#
_cell.length_a   1.000
_cell.length_b   1.000
_cell.length_c   1.000
_cell.angle_alpha   90.00
_cell.angle_beta   90.00
_cell.angle_gamma   90.00
#
_symmetry.space_group_name_H-M   'P 1'
#
loop_
_entity.id
_entity.type
_entity.pdbx_description
1 polymer ?
#
loop_
_entity_poly.entity_id
_entity_poly.type
_entity_poly.pdbx_seq_one_letter_code
_entity_poly.pdbx_strand_id
1 'polypeptide(L)'
;MKISLSFVPIAAALLASAAPVKRDVDPGLVPEFGLAAGLNPTGTGDCDGITNAAGQVVKIPCACPPDRNDFLQALSFPTDGSKDAQLARIQTALVTLQNLRGPGVGCPAASTTFLAQQKAIQDGTPAPPPPAAPTPEQAPPPPPPSPAGGVDPTLVPEFGLSAGVNPTGTGDCDGITNAAGQVVKIPCACPPERNDFIQSLSANVGAGFVVNNPSVKVSFPTDGSKDSQLARIQAALVTLQNLRGPGVGCPAASTTFLAQQKAIQDGTAPPASAPQQPAAPAPQPAAPAPANGGVDHALVPDLGHPSGLNPTGTGDCDGITNAAGQVVKIPCACPPDRDTFINALNANVAVGHAVNNPAVKLSFPTDNSNESQAARILASLITLQNLNGPGVGCPAASTTLSVCLYHVFHRNRSLGYNA
;
A
#
# COMPACT_ATOMS: atom_id res chain seq x y z
N MET A 1 39.20 58.27 -7.55
CA MET A 1 37.86 57.86 -7.08
C MET A 1 38.06 56.86 -5.96
N LYS A 2 37.66 57.21 -4.73
CA LYS A 2 37.76 56.33 -3.54
C LYS A 2 36.47 55.52 -3.44
N ILE A 3 36.57 54.19 -3.49
CA ILE A 3 35.42 53.29 -3.27
C ILE A 3 35.59 52.70 -1.87
N SER A 4 34.73 53.14 -0.95
CA SER A 4 34.59 52.56 0.39
C SER A 4 33.74 51.30 0.29
N LEU A 5 34.28 50.16 0.74
CA LEU A 5 33.52 48.93 0.98
C LEU A 5 32.99 48.95 2.44
N SER A 6 31.67 48.94 2.59
CA SER A 6 31.00 48.72 3.87
C SER A 6 30.55 47.26 3.96
N PHE A 7 31.02 46.55 5.00
CA PHE A 7 30.55 45.20 5.34
C PHE A 7 29.26 45.30 6.17
N VAL A 8 28.21 44.59 5.74
CA VAL A 8 26.97 44.38 6.49
C VAL A 8 27.01 42.99 7.11
N PRO A 9 26.75 42.81 8.42
CA PRO A 9 26.65 41.48 9.02
C PRO A 9 25.27 40.87 8.72
N ILE A 10 25.27 39.68 8.13
CA ILE A 10 24.07 38.86 7.94
C ILE A 10 23.81 38.08 9.23
N ALA A 11 22.71 38.40 9.91
CA ALA A 11 22.21 37.64 11.05
C ALA A 11 21.59 36.33 10.58
N ALA A 12 22.06 35.20 11.13
CA ALA A 12 21.51 33.87 10.89
C ALA A 12 20.18 33.70 11.64
N ALA A 13 19.07 33.60 10.90
CA ALA A 13 17.77 33.22 11.45
C ALA A 13 17.70 31.68 11.57
N LEU A 14 17.53 31.19 12.79
CA LEU A 14 17.25 29.78 13.09
C LEU A 14 15.79 29.47 12.73
N LEU A 15 15.57 28.70 11.66
CA LEU A 15 14.27 28.10 11.35
C LEU A 15 14.14 26.80 12.14
N ALA A 16 13.24 26.78 13.12
CA ALA A 16 12.83 25.57 13.81
C ALA A 16 11.91 24.75 12.90
N SER A 17 12.40 23.59 12.45
CA SER A 17 11.62 22.59 11.71
C SER A 17 10.79 21.77 12.71
N ALA A 18 9.47 21.94 12.66
CA ALA A 18 8.52 21.12 13.42
C ALA A 18 8.34 19.75 12.76
N ALA A 19 8.43 18.68 13.55
CA ALA A 19 8.20 17.30 13.13
C ALA A 19 6.75 17.09 12.62
N PRO A 20 6.52 16.30 11.55
CA PRO A 20 5.18 15.99 11.07
C PRO A 20 4.49 14.99 12.01
N VAL A 21 3.38 15.41 12.62
CA VAL A 21 2.48 14.55 13.40
C VAL A 21 1.81 13.56 12.43
N LYS A 22 1.64 12.28 12.85
CA LYS A 22 0.71 11.33 12.21
C LYS A 22 -0.59 12.09 11.94
N ARG A 23 -0.88 12.42 10.67
CA ARG A 23 -2.16 13.03 10.35
C ARG A 23 -3.21 11.96 10.56
N ASP A 24 -3.83 11.98 11.73
CA ASP A 24 -5.12 11.35 11.93
C ASP A 24 -5.97 11.77 10.74
N VAL A 25 -6.49 10.78 10.01
CA VAL A 25 -7.49 11.03 8.99
C VAL A 25 -8.62 11.71 9.72
N ASP A 26 -8.85 13.00 9.45
CA ASP A 26 -9.97 13.72 10.04
C ASP A 26 -11.23 12.92 9.72
N PRO A 27 -11.88 12.30 10.73
CA PRO A 27 -13.04 11.45 10.50
C PRO A 27 -14.18 12.21 9.82
N GLY A 28 -14.22 13.55 9.96
CA GLY A 28 -15.19 14.42 9.30
C GLY A 28 -14.98 14.55 7.78
N LEU A 29 -13.78 14.24 7.27
CA LEU A 29 -13.48 14.26 5.83
C LEU A 29 -13.83 12.94 5.13
N VAL A 30 -14.09 11.88 5.89
CA VAL A 30 -14.52 10.59 5.35
C VAL A 30 -16.04 10.56 5.38
N PRO A 31 -16.69 10.51 4.21
CA PRO A 31 -18.14 10.48 4.19
C PRO A 31 -18.65 9.28 4.96
N GLU A 32 -19.80 9.45 5.62
CA GLU A 32 -20.48 8.32 6.24
C GLU A 32 -20.93 7.33 5.17
N PHE A 33 -20.96 6.05 5.53
CA PHE A 33 -21.45 5.02 4.64
C PHE A 33 -22.90 5.27 4.22
N GLY A 34 -23.71 5.90 5.07
CA GLY A 34 -25.13 6.17 4.79
C GLY A 34 -26.03 4.93 4.83
N LEU A 35 -25.48 3.78 5.23
CA LEU A 35 -26.16 2.51 5.48
C LEU A 35 -25.60 1.92 6.77
N ALA A 36 -26.45 1.28 7.58
CA ALA A 36 -26.02 0.45 8.69
C ALA A 36 -25.73 -0.98 8.20
N ALA A 37 -24.79 -1.68 8.84
CA ALA A 37 -24.62 -3.10 8.61
C ALA A 37 -25.86 -3.87 9.07
N GLY A 38 -26.15 -5.02 8.45
CA GLY A 38 -27.23 -5.89 8.91
C GLY A 38 -28.66 -5.43 8.58
N LEU A 39 -28.85 -4.51 7.64
CA LEU A 39 -30.20 -4.04 7.26
C LEU A 39 -31.02 -5.15 6.60
N ASN A 40 -32.21 -5.44 7.15
CA ASN A 40 -33.18 -6.41 6.62
C ASN A 40 -32.55 -7.76 6.19
N PRO A 41 -32.00 -8.54 7.14
CA PRO A 41 -31.34 -9.79 6.82
C PRO A 41 -32.34 -10.79 6.22
N THR A 42 -31.96 -11.40 5.10
CA THR A 42 -32.80 -12.39 4.39
C THR A 42 -32.72 -13.81 4.97
N GLY A 43 -31.83 -14.03 5.94
CA GLY A 43 -31.51 -15.36 6.49
C GLY A 43 -30.52 -16.18 5.65
N THR A 44 -30.09 -15.69 4.48
CA THR A 44 -29.10 -16.36 3.61
C THR A 44 -27.69 -15.76 3.69
N GLY A 45 -27.47 -14.79 4.59
CA GLY A 45 -26.23 -14.01 4.69
C GLY A 45 -26.27 -12.67 3.95
N ASP A 46 -27.32 -12.43 3.17
CA ASP A 46 -27.55 -11.17 2.46
C ASP A 46 -28.47 -10.22 3.21
N CYS A 47 -28.15 -8.93 3.12
CA CYS A 47 -28.83 -7.78 3.67
C CYS A 47 -29.14 -6.75 2.56
N ASP A 48 -29.99 -5.79 2.87
CA ASP A 48 -30.37 -4.71 1.97
C ASP A 48 -29.27 -3.63 1.91
N GLY A 49 -28.79 -3.35 0.69
CA GLY A 49 -27.95 -2.20 0.38
C GLY A 49 -28.75 -1.03 -0.20
N ILE A 50 -28.09 -0.16 -0.97
CA ILE A 50 -28.77 0.95 -1.65
C ILE A 50 -29.75 0.44 -2.72
N THR A 51 -30.72 1.27 -3.06
CA THR A 51 -31.59 1.05 -4.21
C THR A 51 -30.88 1.48 -5.50
N ASN A 52 -30.88 0.63 -6.52
CA ASN A 52 -30.32 0.94 -7.84
C ASN A 52 -31.22 1.93 -8.61
N ALA A 53 -30.77 2.38 -9.79
CA ALA A 53 -31.52 3.31 -10.64
C ALA A 53 -32.89 2.76 -11.11
N ALA A 54 -33.09 1.44 -11.08
CA ALA A 54 -34.35 0.78 -11.43
C ALA A 54 -35.33 0.68 -10.25
N GLY A 55 -34.99 1.25 -9.08
CA GLY A 55 -35.83 1.16 -7.88
C GLY A 55 -35.71 -0.18 -7.14
N GLN A 56 -34.73 -1.02 -7.47
CA GLN A 56 -34.53 -2.31 -6.83
C GLN A 56 -33.46 -2.21 -5.74
N VAL A 57 -33.74 -2.77 -4.57
CA VAL A 57 -32.77 -2.87 -3.47
C VAL A 57 -31.68 -3.87 -3.85
N VAL A 58 -30.42 -3.44 -3.85
CA VAL A 58 -29.27 -4.30 -4.13
C VAL A 58 -28.96 -5.13 -2.88
N LYS A 59 -28.88 -6.45 -3.03
CA LYS A 59 -28.46 -7.34 -1.93
C LYS A 59 -26.95 -7.26 -1.74
N ILE A 60 -26.53 -7.13 -0.49
CA ILE A 60 -25.13 -7.03 -0.08
C ILE A 60 -24.86 -8.02 1.07
N PRO A 61 -23.60 -8.45 1.30
CA PRO A 61 -23.29 -9.24 2.48
C PRO A 61 -23.66 -8.50 3.77
N CYS A 62 -24.26 -9.18 4.76
CA CYS A 62 -24.67 -8.53 6.01
C CYS A 62 -23.55 -7.94 6.86
N ALA A 63 -22.30 -8.36 6.62
CA ALA A 63 -21.11 -7.77 7.22
C ALA A 63 -20.69 -6.44 6.58
N CYS A 64 -21.46 -5.93 5.62
CA CYS A 64 -21.23 -4.68 4.92
C CYS A 64 -22.32 -3.64 5.25
N PRO A 65 -21.94 -2.35 5.40
CA PRO A 65 -20.57 -1.82 5.42
C PRO A 65 -19.76 -2.30 6.65
N PRO A 66 -18.41 -2.23 6.61
CA PRO A 66 -17.57 -2.57 7.75
C PRO A 66 -17.80 -1.61 8.94
N ASP A 67 -17.17 -1.90 10.08
CA ASP A 67 -17.05 -0.90 11.14
C ASP A 67 -16.34 0.36 10.62
N ARG A 68 -16.83 1.54 11.03
CA ARG A 68 -16.31 2.81 10.53
C ARG A 68 -14.88 3.05 11.00
N ASN A 69 -14.52 2.69 12.24
CA ASN A 69 -13.18 2.91 12.74
C ASN A 69 -12.17 2.00 12.04
N ASP A 70 -12.52 0.74 11.82
CA ASP A 70 -11.70 -0.21 11.05
C ASP A 70 -11.49 0.30 9.62
N PHE A 71 -12.54 0.85 8.99
CA PHE A 71 -12.44 1.45 7.67
C PHE A 71 -11.55 2.70 7.65
N LEU A 72 -11.69 3.61 8.62
CA LEU A 72 -10.84 4.81 8.74
C LEU A 72 -9.36 4.43 8.87
N GLN A 73 -9.04 3.35 9.59
CA GLN A 73 -7.67 2.84 9.70
C GLN A 73 -7.13 2.29 8.38
N ALA A 74 -7.97 1.95 7.41
CA ALA A 74 -7.56 1.48 6.08
C ALA A 74 -7.39 2.62 5.06
N LEU A 75 -7.66 3.87 5.44
CA LEU A 75 -7.68 5.02 4.53
C LEU A 75 -6.47 5.94 4.67
N SER A 76 -6.07 6.54 3.55
CA SER A 76 -5.16 7.69 3.49
C SER A 76 -5.57 8.57 2.33
N PHE A 77 -5.75 9.89 2.55
CA PHE A 77 -6.20 10.80 1.50
C PHE A 77 -5.57 12.19 1.57
N PRO A 78 -5.65 12.98 0.48
CA PRO A 78 -5.38 14.41 0.50
C PRO A 78 -6.32 15.16 1.45
N THR A 79 -5.80 16.16 2.16
CA THR A 79 -6.55 16.93 3.18
C THR A 79 -7.22 18.20 2.64
N ASP A 80 -6.99 18.58 1.39
CA ASP A 80 -7.58 19.82 0.87
C ASP A 80 -9.08 19.66 0.55
N GLY A 81 -9.81 20.78 0.60
CA GLY A 81 -11.27 20.81 0.39
C GLY A 81 -11.69 20.86 -1.08
N SER A 82 -10.76 20.75 -2.03
CA SER A 82 -11.06 20.92 -3.45
C SER A 82 -12.03 19.84 -3.96
N LYS A 83 -12.78 20.15 -5.02
CA LYS A 83 -13.66 19.18 -5.69
C LYS A 83 -12.88 17.93 -6.13
N ASP A 84 -11.65 18.11 -6.62
CA ASP A 84 -10.79 17.01 -7.05
C ASP A 84 -10.33 16.15 -5.86
N ALA A 85 -9.96 16.75 -4.73
CA ALA A 85 -9.64 16.00 -3.52
C ALA A 85 -10.86 15.29 -2.91
N GLN A 86 -12.06 15.87 -3.01
CA GLN A 86 -13.30 15.19 -2.62
C GLN A 86 -13.58 13.97 -3.50
N LEU A 87 -13.43 14.09 -4.82
CA LEU A 87 -13.59 12.96 -5.75
C LEU A 87 -12.54 11.88 -5.52
N ALA A 88 -11.27 12.26 -5.34
CA ALA A 88 -10.19 11.34 -5.03
C ALA A 88 -10.44 10.60 -3.70
N ARG A 89 -10.93 11.29 -2.66
CA ARG A 89 -11.34 10.66 -1.40
C ARG A 89 -12.40 9.59 -1.61
N ILE A 90 -13.46 9.91 -2.34
CA ILE A 90 -14.54 8.95 -2.58
C ILE A 90 -14.07 7.76 -3.43
N GLN A 91 -13.25 8.00 -4.45
CA GLN A 91 -12.68 6.93 -5.28
C GLN A 91 -11.78 6.00 -4.45
N THR A 92 -10.87 6.57 -3.65
CA THR A 92 -10.02 5.78 -2.78
C THR A 92 -10.85 5.05 -1.72
N ALA A 93 -11.91 5.68 -1.17
CA ALA A 93 -12.83 5.02 -0.24
C ALA A 93 -13.56 3.83 -0.88
N LEU A 94 -14.00 3.96 -2.14
CA LEU A 94 -14.61 2.88 -2.90
C LEU A 94 -13.63 1.73 -3.19
N VAL A 95 -12.41 2.05 -3.60
CA VAL A 95 -11.37 1.06 -3.86
C VAL A 95 -11.00 0.34 -2.56
N THR A 96 -10.79 1.06 -1.46
CA THR A 96 -10.53 0.44 -0.17
C THR A 96 -11.69 -0.45 0.24
N LEU A 97 -12.93 0.03 0.14
CA LEU A 97 -14.13 -0.75 0.49
C LEU A 97 -14.20 -2.08 -0.28
N GLN A 98 -13.93 -2.05 -1.58
CA GLN A 98 -13.91 -3.23 -2.45
C GLN A 98 -12.75 -4.20 -2.16
N ASN A 99 -11.70 -3.75 -1.49
CA ASN A 99 -10.48 -4.52 -1.24
C ASN A 99 -10.17 -4.73 0.26
N LEU A 100 -11.12 -4.43 1.16
CA LEU A 100 -10.93 -4.48 2.62
C LEU A 100 -10.44 -5.83 3.14
N ARG A 101 -10.78 -6.94 2.46
CA ARG A 101 -10.39 -8.30 2.82
C ARG A 101 -9.52 -8.96 1.73
N GLY A 102 -8.87 -8.14 0.89
CA GLY A 102 -8.02 -8.57 -0.21
C GLY A 102 -8.56 -8.17 -1.59
N PRO A 103 -7.79 -8.41 -2.67
CA PRO A 103 -8.16 -7.99 -4.02
C PRO A 103 -9.54 -8.52 -4.46
N GLY A 104 -10.49 -7.61 -4.67
CA GLY A 104 -11.86 -7.94 -5.08
C GLY A 104 -12.71 -8.64 -4.00
N VAL A 105 -12.18 -8.78 -2.78
CA VAL A 105 -12.87 -9.37 -1.63
C VAL A 105 -13.09 -8.25 -0.62
N GLY A 106 -14.27 -7.65 -0.67
CA GLY A 106 -14.62 -6.52 0.18
C GLY A 106 -16.11 -6.25 0.11
N CYS A 107 -16.51 -5.06 0.54
CA CYS A 107 -17.90 -4.65 0.47
C CYS A 107 -18.19 -4.05 -0.91
N PRO A 108 -19.29 -4.44 -1.57
CA PRO A 108 -19.68 -3.86 -2.84
C PRO A 108 -20.00 -2.38 -2.63
N ALA A 109 -19.81 -1.56 -3.66
CA ALA A 109 -20.10 -0.13 -3.58
C ALA A 109 -21.56 0.18 -3.19
N ALA A 110 -22.48 -0.76 -3.46
CA ALA A 110 -23.88 -0.69 -3.04
C ALA A 110 -24.10 -0.76 -1.52
N SER A 111 -23.07 -1.09 -0.73
CA SER A 111 -23.16 -1.05 0.74
C SER A 111 -22.93 0.35 1.31
N THR A 112 -22.70 1.35 0.47
CA THR A 112 -22.52 2.74 0.91
C THR A 112 -23.22 3.70 -0.06
N THR A 113 -23.28 4.97 0.32
CA THR A 113 -23.80 6.08 -0.49
C THR A 113 -22.70 6.78 -1.29
N PHE A 114 -21.49 6.23 -1.35
CA PHE A 114 -20.33 6.87 -1.97
C PHE A 114 -20.53 7.18 -3.46
N LEU A 115 -21.20 6.32 -4.23
CA LEU A 115 -21.52 6.62 -5.64
C LEU A 115 -22.46 7.82 -5.77
N ALA A 116 -23.47 7.92 -4.90
CA ALA A 116 -24.40 9.04 -4.91
C ALA A 116 -23.70 10.35 -4.52
N GLN A 117 -22.80 10.30 -3.53
CA GLN A 117 -21.98 11.43 -3.13
C GLN A 117 -20.99 11.85 -4.24
N GLN A 118 -20.34 10.89 -4.91
CA GLN A 118 -19.49 11.16 -6.06
C GLN A 118 -20.26 11.93 -7.14
N LYS A 119 -21.47 11.45 -7.47
CA LYS A 119 -22.33 12.10 -8.45
C LYS A 119 -22.73 13.52 -8.02
N ALA A 120 -23.11 13.71 -6.75
CA ALA A 120 -23.47 15.04 -6.23
C ALA A 120 -22.30 16.04 -6.34
N ILE A 121 -21.09 15.61 -6.01
CA ILE A 121 -19.87 16.43 -6.15
C ILE A 121 -19.58 16.74 -7.63
N GLN A 122 -19.76 15.75 -8.52
CA GLN A 122 -19.62 15.95 -9.97
C GLN A 122 -20.60 16.99 -10.51
N ASP A 123 -21.86 16.93 -10.08
CA ASP A 123 -22.94 17.85 -10.48
C ASP A 123 -22.78 19.27 -9.87
N GLY A 124 -21.82 19.46 -8.97
CA GLY A 124 -21.59 20.75 -8.29
C GLY A 124 -22.58 21.05 -7.18
N THR A 125 -23.37 20.06 -6.77
CA THR A 125 -24.25 20.15 -5.62
C THR A 125 -23.41 20.09 -4.35
N PRO A 126 -23.59 21.01 -3.39
CA PRO A 126 -22.91 20.92 -2.10
C PRO A 126 -23.20 19.56 -1.47
N ALA A 127 -22.16 18.83 -1.04
CA ALA A 127 -22.33 17.62 -0.27
C ALA A 127 -23.19 17.94 0.97
N PRO A 128 -24.15 17.09 1.36
CA PRO A 128 -24.90 17.30 2.59
C PRO A 128 -23.92 17.46 3.76
N PRO A 129 -24.11 18.45 4.64
CA PRO A 129 -23.19 18.70 5.73
C PRO A 129 -23.10 17.44 6.61
N PRO A 130 -21.89 17.07 7.08
CA PRO A 130 -21.74 15.95 8.00
C PRO A 130 -22.63 16.17 9.25
N PRO A 131 -23.21 15.11 9.83
CA PRO A 131 -23.96 15.25 11.08
C PRO A 131 -23.07 15.91 12.14
N ALA A 132 -23.63 16.80 12.94
CA ALA A 132 -22.89 17.51 13.99
C ALA A 132 -22.17 16.51 14.91
N ALA A 133 -20.84 16.63 14.99
CA ALA A 133 -20.01 15.76 15.82
C ALA A 133 -20.45 15.81 17.30
N PRO A 134 -20.45 14.69 18.04
CA PRO A 134 -20.59 14.72 19.49
C PRO A 134 -19.42 15.50 20.11
N THR A 135 -19.72 16.28 21.15
CA THR A 135 -18.78 17.13 21.88
C THR A 135 -17.56 16.33 22.36
N PRO A 136 -16.31 16.76 22.09
CA PRO A 136 -15.12 15.96 22.43
C PRO A 136 -14.93 15.82 23.94
N GLU A 137 -14.81 14.57 24.40
CA GLU A 137 -14.25 14.24 25.70
C GLU A 137 -12.72 14.45 25.67
N GLN A 138 -12.18 15.01 26.75
CA GLN A 138 -10.83 15.57 26.82
C GLN A 138 -9.77 14.46 26.65
N ALA A 139 -8.92 14.60 25.62
CA ALA A 139 -7.90 13.62 25.30
C ALA A 139 -6.86 13.45 26.43
N PRO A 140 -6.42 12.20 26.74
CA PRO A 140 -5.34 11.94 27.69
C PRO A 140 -3.99 12.50 27.20
N PRO A 141 -3.08 12.83 28.13
CA PRO A 141 -1.80 13.46 27.79
C PRO A 141 -0.90 12.56 26.93
N PRO A 142 -0.06 13.15 26.06
CA PRO A 142 0.79 12.41 25.14
C PRO A 142 1.84 11.54 25.86
N PRO A 143 2.17 10.36 25.33
CA PRO A 143 3.21 9.51 25.89
C PRO A 143 4.61 10.13 25.74
N PRO A 144 5.55 9.82 26.64
CA PRO A 144 6.90 10.37 26.62
C PRO A 144 7.69 9.92 25.36
N PRO A 145 8.68 10.71 24.91
CA PRO A 145 9.49 10.42 23.72
C PRO A 145 10.30 9.11 23.87
N SER A 146 10.45 8.39 22.76
CA SER A 146 11.23 7.15 22.71
C SER A 146 12.72 7.39 22.99
N PRO A 147 13.39 6.55 23.80
CA PRO A 147 14.80 6.71 24.12
C PRO A 147 15.71 6.43 22.91
N ALA A 148 16.90 7.04 22.91
CA ALA A 148 17.97 6.80 21.94
C ALA A 148 18.36 5.31 21.93
N GLY A 149 17.94 4.58 20.88
CA GLY A 149 18.18 3.14 20.73
C GLY A 149 17.23 2.41 19.75
N GLY A 150 16.42 3.13 18.98
CA GLY A 150 15.46 2.53 18.04
C GLY A 150 16.12 1.91 16.81
N VAL A 151 15.58 0.78 16.36
CA VAL A 151 15.95 0.16 15.08
C VAL A 151 15.27 0.92 13.94
N ASP A 152 16.03 1.27 12.89
CA ASP A 152 15.46 1.85 11.67
C ASP A 152 14.62 0.79 10.93
N PRO A 153 13.29 0.98 10.79
CA PRO A 153 12.39 0.04 10.12
C PRO A 153 12.75 -0.25 8.66
N THR A 154 13.50 0.64 8.00
CA THR A 154 13.93 0.50 6.60
C THR A 154 15.12 -0.45 6.44
N LEU A 155 15.89 -0.64 7.51
CA LEU A 155 17.01 -1.58 7.56
C LEU A 155 16.59 -2.99 7.98
N VAL A 156 15.34 -3.16 8.43
CA VAL A 156 14.74 -4.45 8.77
C VAL A 156 14.33 -5.16 7.48
N PRO A 157 14.84 -6.37 7.19
CA PRO A 157 14.48 -7.07 5.98
C PRO A 157 12.99 -7.48 5.97
N GLU A 158 12.38 -7.47 4.79
CA GLU A 158 11.00 -7.95 4.62
C GLU A 158 10.92 -9.46 4.81
N PHE A 159 9.80 -9.93 5.38
CA PHE A 159 9.59 -11.37 5.58
C PHE A 159 9.52 -12.14 4.26
N GLY A 160 8.95 -11.55 3.21
CA GLY A 160 8.77 -12.21 1.91
C GLY A 160 7.79 -13.38 1.92
N LEU A 161 7.03 -13.55 3.00
CA LEU A 161 5.93 -14.48 3.16
C LEU A 161 4.84 -13.79 4.00
N SER A 162 3.58 -14.07 3.71
CA SER A 162 2.45 -13.61 4.53
C SER A 162 2.07 -14.69 5.56
N ALA A 163 1.49 -14.29 6.69
CA ALA A 163 0.90 -15.26 7.61
C ALA A 163 -0.31 -15.97 6.96
N GLY A 164 -0.62 -17.18 7.42
CA GLY A 164 -1.84 -17.86 6.98
C GLY A 164 -1.82 -18.44 5.55
N VAL A 165 -0.66 -18.61 4.92
CA VAL A 165 -0.59 -19.17 3.56
C VAL A 165 -1.01 -20.65 3.58
N ASN A 166 -2.01 -21.01 2.77
CA ASN A 166 -2.51 -22.38 2.59
C ASN A 166 -2.71 -23.15 3.91
N PRO A 167 -3.65 -22.73 4.77
CA PRO A 167 -3.87 -23.41 6.05
C PRO A 167 -4.38 -24.84 5.83
N THR A 168 -3.81 -25.81 6.55
CA THR A 168 -4.21 -27.22 6.47
C THR A 168 -5.44 -27.55 7.31
N GLY A 169 -5.89 -26.61 8.15
CA GLY A 169 -6.93 -26.84 9.15
C GLY A 169 -6.43 -27.46 10.47
N THR A 170 -5.15 -27.82 10.58
CA THR A 170 -4.53 -28.33 11.82
C THR A 170 -3.73 -27.27 12.59
N GLY A 171 -3.78 -26.01 12.16
CA GLY A 171 -2.97 -24.91 12.70
C GLY A 171 -1.64 -24.67 11.98
N ASP A 172 -1.35 -25.49 10.96
CA ASP A 172 -0.17 -25.36 10.12
C ASP A 172 -0.49 -24.69 8.77
N CYS A 173 0.48 -23.91 8.31
CA CYS A 173 0.46 -23.17 7.06
C CYS A 173 1.74 -23.46 6.27
N ASP A 174 1.74 -23.11 5.00
CA ASP A 174 2.89 -23.25 4.11
C ASP A 174 3.92 -22.15 4.38
N GLY A 175 5.12 -22.58 4.73
CA GLY A 175 6.32 -21.75 4.79
C GLY A 175 7.08 -21.74 3.46
N ILE A 176 8.33 -21.30 3.49
CA ILE A 176 9.21 -21.38 2.32
C ILE A 176 9.50 -22.84 1.93
N THR A 177 9.82 -23.02 0.66
CA THR A 177 10.30 -24.31 0.14
C THR A 177 11.76 -24.53 0.54
N ASN A 178 12.09 -25.71 1.09
CA ASN A 178 13.45 -26.08 1.44
C ASN A 178 14.29 -26.45 0.21
N ALA A 179 15.59 -26.71 0.41
CA ALA A 179 16.50 -27.07 -0.69
C ALA A 179 16.12 -28.37 -1.43
N ALA A 180 15.30 -29.23 -0.82
CA ALA A 180 14.79 -30.45 -1.45
C ALA A 180 13.50 -30.23 -2.25
N GLY A 181 13.04 -28.97 -2.40
CA GLY A 181 11.80 -28.65 -3.10
C GLY A 181 10.53 -28.92 -2.28
N GLN A 182 10.65 -29.16 -0.97
CA GLN A 182 9.51 -29.44 -0.10
C GLN A 182 9.09 -28.17 0.65
N VAL A 183 7.79 -27.87 0.66
CA VAL A 183 7.22 -26.77 1.45
C VAL A 183 7.34 -27.11 2.93
N VAL A 184 8.01 -26.26 3.70
CA VAL A 184 8.15 -26.43 5.15
C VAL A 184 6.86 -25.96 5.82
N LYS A 185 6.24 -26.82 6.63
CA LYS A 185 5.07 -26.42 7.43
C LYS A 185 5.49 -25.54 8.60
N ILE A 186 4.76 -24.46 8.80
CA ILE A 186 4.98 -23.46 9.86
C ILE A 186 3.66 -23.20 10.60
N PRO A 187 3.67 -22.68 11.84
CA PRO A 187 2.45 -22.23 12.49
C PRO A 187 1.77 -21.12 11.67
N CYS A 188 0.44 -21.15 11.52
CA CYS A 188 -0.27 -20.14 10.73
C CYS A 188 -0.17 -18.71 11.26
N ALA A 189 0.17 -18.53 12.53
CA ALA A 189 0.46 -17.23 13.13
C ALA A 189 1.84 -16.65 12.73
N CYS A 190 2.59 -17.36 11.88
CA CYS A 190 3.91 -16.97 11.42
C CYS A 190 3.90 -16.65 9.91
N PRO A 191 4.60 -15.58 9.48
CA PRO A 191 5.33 -14.60 10.31
C PRO A 191 4.38 -13.72 11.17
N PRO A 192 4.88 -13.07 12.24
CA PRO A 192 4.09 -12.12 13.02
C PRO A 192 3.72 -10.87 12.20
N GLU A 193 2.89 -9.99 12.76
CA GLU A 193 2.71 -8.64 12.20
C GLU A 193 4.05 -7.88 12.23
N ARG A 194 4.32 -7.09 11.18
CA ARG A 194 5.63 -6.49 10.95
C ARG A 194 5.97 -5.44 12.01
N ASN A 195 5.02 -4.63 12.46
CA ASN A 195 5.26 -3.63 13.50
C ASN A 195 5.49 -4.29 14.87
N ASP A 196 4.74 -5.33 15.21
CA ASP A 196 4.95 -6.10 16.44
C ASP A 196 6.36 -6.72 16.48
N PHE A 197 6.81 -7.23 15.33
CA PHE A 197 8.17 -7.73 15.16
C PHE A 197 9.22 -6.63 15.32
N ILE A 198 9.04 -5.47 14.68
CA ILE A 198 9.98 -4.34 14.77
C ILE A 198 10.05 -3.80 16.19
N GLN A 199 8.93 -3.76 16.91
CA GLN A 199 8.89 -3.39 18.31
C GLN A 199 9.71 -4.38 19.16
N SER A 200 9.54 -5.67 18.93
CA SER A 200 10.31 -6.73 19.60
C SER A 200 11.80 -6.64 19.28
N LEU A 201 12.15 -6.41 18.01
CA LEU A 201 13.53 -6.23 17.55
C LEU A 201 14.17 -4.97 18.17
N SER A 202 13.43 -3.87 18.21
CA SER A 202 13.89 -2.61 18.85
C SER A 202 14.15 -2.80 20.35
N ALA A 203 13.28 -3.54 21.05
CA ALA A 203 13.50 -3.89 22.45
C ALA A 203 14.76 -4.74 22.65
N ASN A 204 14.99 -5.74 21.78
CA ASN A 204 16.19 -6.57 21.82
C ASN A 204 17.47 -5.75 21.56
N VAL A 205 17.44 -4.86 20.58
CA VAL A 205 18.59 -4.02 20.21
C VAL A 205 18.89 -2.99 21.31
N GLY A 206 17.86 -2.36 21.87
CA GLY A 206 18.01 -1.44 23.00
C GLY A 206 18.58 -2.13 24.24
N ALA A 207 18.26 -3.41 24.47
CA ALA A 207 18.84 -4.22 25.54
C ALA A 207 20.25 -4.77 25.20
N GLY A 208 20.64 -4.82 23.92
CA GLY A 208 21.85 -5.51 23.45
C GLY A 208 21.79 -7.05 23.54
N PHE A 209 20.60 -7.60 23.79
CA PHE A 209 20.32 -9.04 23.88
C PHE A 209 18.84 -9.29 23.66
N VAL A 210 18.47 -10.53 23.36
CA VAL A 210 17.06 -10.90 23.21
C VAL A 210 16.37 -10.84 24.57
N VAL A 211 15.40 -9.94 24.78
CA VAL A 211 14.75 -9.76 26.09
C VAL A 211 14.12 -11.06 26.63
N ASN A 212 13.57 -11.88 25.74
CA ASN A 212 12.98 -13.18 26.08
C ASN A 212 13.98 -14.35 26.07
N ASN A 213 15.24 -14.10 25.72
CA ASN A 213 16.34 -15.05 25.82
C ASN A 213 17.68 -14.31 26.04
N PRO A 214 17.94 -13.77 27.23
CA PRO A 214 19.06 -12.84 27.47
C PRO A 214 20.46 -13.42 27.24
N SER A 215 20.57 -14.74 27.13
CA SER A 215 21.82 -15.43 26.77
C SER A 215 22.28 -15.12 25.34
N VAL A 216 21.36 -14.71 24.46
CA VAL A 216 21.65 -14.41 23.06
C VAL A 216 21.84 -12.90 22.87
N LYS A 217 23.06 -12.51 22.51
CA LYS A 217 23.39 -11.11 22.18
C LYS A 217 22.86 -10.74 20.81
N VAL A 218 22.44 -9.47 20.67
CA VAL A 218 21.94 -8.91 19.41
C VAL A 218 22.64 -7.59 19.15
N SER A 219 23.08 -7.39 17.91
CA SER A 219 23.56 -6.12 17.40
C SER A 219 22.81 -5.79 16.11
N PHE A 220 22.60 -4.50 15.85
CA PHE A 220 21.90 -4.04 14.65
C PHE A 220 22.66 -2.84 14.06
N PRO A 221 23.79 -3.09 13.38
CA PRO A 221 24.58 -2.03 12.78
C PRO A 221 23.81 -1.35 11.63
N THR A 222 24.07 -0.07 11.41
CA THR A 222 23.32 0.76 10.46
C THR A 222 24.04 1.00 9.13
N ASP A 223 25.32 0.65 9.02
CA ASP A 223 26.06 0.83 7.78
C ASP A 223 25.68 -0.20 6.70
N GLY A 224 26.10 0.09 5.47
CA GLY A 224 25.79 -0.71 4.29
C GLY A 224 26.72 -1.91 4.05
N SER A 225 27.70 -2.18 4.92
CA SER A 225 28.64 -3.28 4.70
C SER A 225 27.94 -4.64 4.69
N LYS A 226 28.56 -5.60 4.00
CA LYS A 226 28.10 -7.00 3.96
C LYS A 226 27.94 -7.58 5.36
N ASP A 227 28.91 -7.33 6.24
CA ASP A 227 28.88 -7.82 7.63
C ASP A 227 27.72 -7.19 8.41
N SER A 228 27.46 -5.89 8.21
CA SER A 228 26.33 -5.21 8.85
C SER A 228 24.98 -5.71 8.35
N GLN A 229 24.84 -5.99 7.06
CA GLN A 229 23.63 -6.60 6.51
C GLN A 229 23.40 -8.01 7.07
N LEU A 230 24.45 -8.83 7.16
CA LEU A 230 24.36 -10.17 7.75
C LEU A 230 24.01 -10.12 9.24
N ALA A 231 24.59 -9.17 9.98
CA ALA A 231 24.25 -8.96 11.39
C ALA A 231 22.78 -8.58 11.59
N ARG A 232 22.21 -7.72 10.73
CA ARG A 232 20.78 -7.36 10.76
C ARG A 232 19.87 -8.55 10.47
N ILE A 233 20.20 -9.36 9.46
CA ILE A 233 19.44 -10.59 9.20
C ILE A 233 19.53 -11.56 10.38
N GLN A 234 20.71 -11.71 10.98
CA GLN A 234 20.89 -12.57 12.14
C GLN A 234 20.09 -12.08 13.35
N ALA A 235 20.10 -10.77 13.62
CA ALA A 235 19.28 -10.14 14.65
C ALA A 235 17.79 -10.37 14.42
N ALA A 236 17.34 -10.28 13.16
CA ALA A 236 15.97 -10.52 12.77
C ALA A 236 15.56 -11.99 12.96
N LEU A 237 16.39 -12.95 12.53
CA LEU A 237 16.18 -14.39 12.73
C LEU A 237 16.11 -14.77 14.21
N VAL A 238 17.06 -14.28 15.00
CA VAL A 238 17.11 -14.55 16.44
C VAL A 238 15.90 -13.95 17.15
N THR A 239 15.50 -12.73 16.80
CA THR A 239 14.28 -12.10 17.35
C THR A 239 13.05 -12.94 17.01
N LEU A 240 12.91 -13.33 15.75
CA LEU A 240 11.79 -14.13 15.24
C LEU A 240 11.63 -15.44 16.01
N GLN A 241 12.74 -16.14 16.27
CA GLN A 241 12.77 -17.43 16.96
C GLN A 241 12.53 -17.32 18.47
N ASN A 242 12.65 -16.13 19.06
CA ASN A 242 12.57 -15.94 20.51
C ASN A 242 11.47 -14.95 20.94
N LEU A 243 10.46 -14.72 20.09
CA LEU A 243 9.38 -13.75 20.36
C LEU A 243 8.61 -14.01 21.66
N ARG A 244 8.51 -15.26 22.11
CA ARG A 244 7.72 -15.66 23.29
C ARG A 244 8.52 -16.46 24.33
N GLY A 245 9.84 -16.53 24.18
CA GLY A 245 10.74 -17.30 25.04
C GLY A 245 11.86 -17.98 24.26
N PRO A 246 12.78 -18.68 24.93
CA PRO A 246 13.91 -19.34 24.27
C PRO A 246 13.46 -20.37 23.22
N GLY A 247 13.70 -20.07 21.94
CA GLY A 247 13.27 -20.91 20.82
C GLY A 247 11.75 -20.99 20.61
N VAL A 248 10.96 -20.21 21.35
CA VAL A 248 9.51 -20.14 21.22
C VAL A 248 9.14 -18.90 20.41
N GLY A 249 9.03 -19.08 19.10
CA GLY A 249 8.77 -18.00 18.17
C GLY A 249 8.30 -18.53 16.82
N CYS A 250 8.59 -17.77 15.77
CA CYS A 250 8.35 -18.20 14.41
C CYS A 250 9.62 -18.84 13.83
N PRO A 251 9.51 -20.00 13.15
CA PRO A 251 10.66 -20.64 12.55
C PRO A 251 11.22 -19.78 11.41
N ALA A 252 12.50 -19.91 11.09
CA ALA A 252 13.12 -19.19 9.97
C ALA A 252 12.41 -19.46 8.63
N ALA A 253 11.78 -20.63 8.49
CA ALA A 253 11.02 -20.98 7.30
C ALA A 253 9.73 -20.15 7.12
N SER A 254 9.34 -19.33 8.10
CA SER A 254 8.26 -18.36 7.97
C SER A 254 8.67 -17.05 7.28
N THR A 255 9.94 -16.94 6.89
CA THR A 255 10.46 -15.77 6.17
C THR A 255 11.45 -16.20 5.09
N THR A 256 11.89 -15.25 4.27
CA THR A 256 12.92 -15.43 3.25
C THR A 256 14.32 -15.05 3.76
N PHE A 257 14.49 -14.81 5.07
CA PHE A 257 15.74 -14.31 5.66
C PHE A 257 16.95 -15.21 5.40
N LEU A 258 16.80 -16.54 5.38
CA LEU A 258 17.91 -17.44 5.08
C LEU A 258 18.36 -17.33 3.62
N ALA A 259 17.42 -17.15 2.68
CA ALA A 259 17.73 -16.93 1.28
C ALA A 259 18.40 -15.56 1.07
N GLN A 260 17.92 -14.52 1.78
CA GLN A 260 18.54 -13.20 1.77
C GLN A 260 19.95 -13.23 2.38
N GLN A 261 20.16 -13.94 3.49
CA GLN A 261 21.47 -14.13 4.11
C GLN A 261 22.45 -14.76 3.11
N LYS A 262 22.00 -15.81 2.42
CA LYS A 262 22.78 -16.47 1.38
C LYS A 262 23.09 -15.54 0.20
N ALA A 263 22.11 -14.78 -0.30
CA ALA A 263 22.34 -13.83 -1.39
C ALA A 263 23.38 -12.76 -1.03
N ILE A 264 23.39 -12.29 0.21
CA ILE A 264 24.37 -11.32 0.72
C ILE A 264 25.76 -11.98 0.86
N GLN A 265 25.82 -13.22 1.36
CA GLN A 265 27.04 -14.01 1.42
C GLN A 265 27.64 -14.26 0.03
N ASP A 266 26.80 -14.50 -0.98
CA ASP A 266 27.21 -14.77 -2.35
C ASP A 266 27.50 -13.48 -3.15
N GLY A 267 27.19 -12.30 -2.58
CA GLY A 267 27.35 -11.00 -3.27
C GLY A 267 26.34 -10.78 -4.41
N THR A 268 25.26 -11.56 -4.42
CA THR A 268 24.18 -11.51 -5.43
C THR A 268 22.98 -10.68 -4.97
N ALA A 269 22.99 -10.25 -3.70
CA ALA A 269 21.98 -9.34 -3.19
C ALA A 269 22.05 -7.97 -3.91
N PRO A 270 20.90 -7.37 -4.28
CA PRO A 270 20.88 -5.99 -4.76
C PRO A 270 21.62 -5.09 -3.78
N PRO A 271 22.48 -4.16 -4.24
CA PRO A 271 23.23 -3.30 -3.35
C PRO A 271 22.26 -2.57 -2.41
N ALA A 272 22.47 -2.71 -1.10
CA ALA A 272 21.73 -1.95 -0.11
C ALA A 272 21.90 -0.47 -0.41
N SER A 273 20.79 0.24 -0.60
CA SER A 273 20.81 1.69 -0.72
C SER A 273 21.47 2.26 0.53
N ALA A 274 22.71 2.74 0.40
CA ALA A 274 23.37 3.43 1.49
C ALA A 274 22.53 4.66 1.90
N PRO A 275 22.51 5.06 3.18
CA PRO A 275 22.00 6.38 3.54
C PRO A 275 22.87 7.44 2.85
N GLN A 276 22.39 7.98 1.73
CA GLN A 276 23.07 9.08 1.05
C GLN A 276 22.88 10.33 1.89
N GLN A 277 23.95 10.77 2.55
CA GLN A 277 24.09 12.15 2.99
C GLN A 277 23.92 13.04 1.74
N PRO A 278 23.00 14.02 1.72
CA PRO A 278 22.72 14.79 0.51
C PRO A 278 23.96 15.57 0.05
N ALA A 279 24.61 15.10 -0.99
CA ALA A 279 25.52 15.92 -1.78
C ALA A 279 24.67 16.81 -2.69
N ALA A 280 24.93 18.12 -2.67
CA ALA A 280 24.29 19.08 -3.55
C ALA A 280 24.41 18.63 -5.02
N PRO A 281 23.31 18.52 -5.79
CA PRO A 281 23.38 18.02 -7.15
C PRO A 281 24.15 18.99 -8.04
N ALA A 282 25.18 18.48 -8.72
CA ALA A 282 25.71 19.13 -9.91
C ALA A 282 24.65 19.05 -11.04
N PRO A 283 24.52 20.08 -11.89
CA PRO A 283 23.49 20.10 -12.93
C PRO A 283 23.73 18.98 -13.95
N GLN A 284 22.81 18.02 -14.03
CA GLN A 284 22.79 17.04 -15.10
C GLN A 284 22.17 17.68 -16.36
N PRO A 285 22.74 17.48 -17.56
CA PRO A 285 22.14 17.93 -18.81
C PRO A 285 20.76 17.29 -19.00
N ALA A 286 19.75 18.12 -19.23
CA ALA A 286 18.37 17.68 -19.43
C ALA A 286 18.28 16.72 -20.64
N ALA A 287 17.69 15.55 -20.41
CA ALA A 287 17.19 14.72 -21.50
C ALA A 287 16.07 15.47 -22.25
N PRO A 288 16.03 15.41 -23.58
CA PRO A 288 15.02 16.11 -24.37
C PRO A 288 13.61 15.62 -23.99
N ALA A 289 12.73 16.56 -23.65
CA ALA A 289 11.33 16.30 -23.35
C ALA A 289 10.62 15.66 -24.56
N PRO A 290 9.69 14.70 -24.34
CA PRO A 290 8.89 14.13 -25.43
C PRO A 290 8.04 15.22 -26.07
N ALA A 291 8.25 15.48 -27.35
CA ALA A 291 7.67 16.65 -28.04
C ALA A 291 6.17 16.53 -28.40
N ASN A 292 5.38 15.61 -27.81
CA ASN A 292 3.98 15.39 -28.22
C ASN A 292 3.02 14.97 -27.08
N GLY A 293 3.15 15.54 -25.87
CA GLY A 293 2.13 15.36 -24.81
C GLY A 293 1.85 13.90 -24.39
N GLY A 294 2.72 12.97 -24.73
CA GLY A 294 2.61 11.56 -24.37
C GLY A 294 3.09 11.31 -22.95
N VAL A 295 2.62 10.23 -22.34
CA VAL A 295 3.16 9.73 -21.08
C VAL A 295 4.62 9.32 -21.27
N ASP A 296 5.46 9.64 -20.29
CA ASP A 296 6.81 9.09 -20.21
C ASP A 296 6.71 7.60 -19.88
N HIS A 297 7.18 6.75 -20.81
CA HIS A 297 7.13 5.29 -20.67
C HIS A 297 7.89 4.80 -19.43
N ALA A 298 8.89 5.54 -18.95
CA ALA A 298 9.63 5.21 -17.73
C ALA A 298 8.79 5.42 -16.45
N LEU A 299 7.77 6.27 -16.51
CA LEU A 299 6.85 6.52 -15.39
C LEU A 299 5.64 5.58 -15.39
N VAL A 300 5.43 4.83 -16.47
CA VAL A 300 4.37 3.83 -16.58
C VAL A 300 4.76 2.59 -15.76
N PRO A 301 3.99 2.23 -14.71
CA PRO A 301 4.27 1.03 -13.93
C PRO A 301 4.24 -0.23 -14.80
N ASP A 302 5.09 -1.20 -14.46
CA ASP A 302 5.02 -2.51 -15.09
C ASP A 302 3.70 -3.22 -14.73
N LEU A 303 3.10 -3.93 -15.69
CA LEU A 303 1.89 -4.71 -15.44
C LEU A 303 2.19 -5.96 -14.58
N GLY A 304 3.44 -6.45 -14.62
CA GLY A 304 3.99 -7.42 -13.68
C GLY A 304 3.36 -8.82 -13.71
N HIS A 305 2.51 -9.11 -14.70
CA HIS A 305 1.91 -10.43 -14.92
C HIS A 305 1.88 -10.73 -16.43
N PRO A 306 2.33 -11.91 -16.89
CA PRO A 306 2.29 -12.23 -18.31
C PRO A 306 0.90 -12.70 -18.75
N SER A 307 0.52 -12.34 -19.97
CA SER A 307 -0.73 -12.79 -20.60
C SER A 307 -0.70 -14.27 -20.96
N GLY A 308 -1.87 -14.91 -21.04
CA GLY A 308 -1.97 -16.25 -21.61
C GLY A 308 -1.48 -17.38 -20.70
N LEU A 309 -1.28 -17.14 -19.40
CA LEU A 309 -0.84 -18.17 -18.47
C LEU A 309 -1.90 -19.25 -18.27
N ASN A 310 -1.51 -20.52 -18.41
CA ASN A 310 -2.34 -21.70 -18.13
C ASN A 310 -3.77 -21.61 -18.72
N PRO A 311 -3.92 -21.55 -20.05
CA PRO A 311 -5.22 -21.43 -20.67
C PRO A 311 -6.08 -22.66 -20.36
N THR A 312 -7.34 -22.43 -19.98
CA THR A 312 -8.30 -23.50 -19.67
C THR A 312 -8.93 -24.13 -20.92
N GLY A 313 -8.75 -23.51 -22.09
CA GLY A 313 -9.47 -23.85 -23.32
C GLY A 313 -10.86 -23.20 -23.46
N THR A 314 -11.34 -22.49 -22.43
CA THR A 314 -12.63 -21.74 -22.46
C THR A 314 -12.45 -20.24 -22.74
N GLY A 315 -11.22 -19.80 -23.01
CA GLY A 315 -10.87 -18.38 -23.14
C GLY A 315 -10.35 -17.74 -21.85
N ASP A 316 -10.30 -18.49 -20.75
CA ASP A 316 -9.79 -18.04 -19.46
C ASP A 316 -8.36 -18.52 -19.20
N CYS A 317 -7.59 -17.68 -18.52
CA CYS A 317 -6.21 -17.89 -18.12
C CYS A 317 -6.03 -17.55 -16.64
N ASP A 318 -4.88 -17.92 -16.08
CA ASP A 318 -4.51 -17.64 -14.71
C ASP A 318 -4.06 -16.17 -14.55
N GLY A 319 -4.76 -15.44 -13.71
CA GLY A 319 -4.38 -14.13 -13.20
C GLY A 319 -3.52 -14.23 -11.93
N ILE A 320 -3.42 -13.12 -11.20
CA ILE A 320 -2.76 -13.13 -9.89
C ILE A 320 -3.58 -13.95 -8.88
N THR A 321 -2.89 -14.45 -7.87
CA THR A 321 -3.50 -15.11 -6.71
C THR A 321 -4.17 -14.07 -5.82
N ASN A 322 -5.42 -14.32 -5.40
CA ASN A 322 -6.12 -13.47 -4.44
C ASN A 322 -5.60 -13.70 -3.01
N ALA A 323 -6.11 -12.95 -2.03
CA ALA A 323 -5.70 -13.09 -0.63
C ALA A 323 -6.02 -14.46 -0.02
N ALA A 324 -6.95 -15.23 -0.62
CA ALA A 324 -7.29 -16.58 -0.19
C ALA A 324 -6.38 -17.66 -0.81
N GLY A 325 -5.32 -17.28 -1.53
CA GLY A 325 -4.43 -18.23 -2.19
C GLY A 325 -5.02 -18.82 -3.48
N GLN A 326 -6.18 -18.34 -3.95
CA GLN A 326 -6.82 -18.83 -5.15
C GLN A 326 -6.40 -18.02 -6.37
N VAL A 327 -6.05 -18.71 -7.45
CA VAL A 327 -5.74 -18.07 -8.73
C VAL A 327 -7.03 -17.50 -9.33
N VAL A 328 -7.06 -16.19 -9.57
CA VAL A 328 -8.21 -15.53 -10.19
C VAL A 328 -8.19 -15.82 -11.69
N LYS A 329 -9.28 -16.36 -12.24
CA LYS A 329 -9.41 -16.55 -13.69
C LYS A 329 -9.67 -15.21 -14.37
N ILE A 330 -8.94 -14.94 -15.45
CA ILE A 330 -9.02 -13.73 -16.26
C ILE A 330 -9.14 -14.11 -17.73
N PRO A 331 -9.64 -13.22 -18.61
CA PRO A 331 -9.57 -13.45 -20.05
C PRO A 331 -8.11 -13.65 -20.51
N CYS A 332 -7.84 -14.61 -21.38
CA CYS A 332 -6.47 -14.89 -21.84
C CYS A 332 -5.80 -13.74 -22.60
N ALA A 333 -6.59 -12.81 -23.15
CA ALA A 333 -6.10 -11.57 -23.76
C ALA A 333 -5.60 -10.54 -22.72
N CYS A 334 -5.71 -10.86 -21.42
CA CYS A 334 -5.31 -9.98 -20.33
C CYS A 334 -4.06 -10.51 -19.60
N PRO A 335 -3.14 -9.61 -19.22
CA PRO A 335 -3.11 -8.19 -19.61
C PRO A 335 -2.78 -8.04 -21.11
N PRO A 336 -3.09 -6.89 -21.74
CA PRO A 336 -2.59 -6.59 -23.08
C PRO A 336 -1.06 -6.52 -23.07
N ASP A 337 -0.43 -6.61 -24.24
CA ASP A 337 1.00 -6.31 -24.35
C ASP A 337 1.29 -4.84 -23.95
N ARG A 338 2.53 -4.59 -23.55
CA ARG A 338 2.94 -3.31 -22.98
C ARG A 338 2.74 -2.14 -23.95
N ASP A 339 3.00 -2.33 -25.24
CA ASP A 339 2.88 -1.26 -26.22
C ASP A 339 1.41 -0.93 -26.47
N THR A 340 0.55 -1.95 -26.61
CA THR A 340 -0.90 -1.77 -26.68
C THR A 340 -1.45 -1.02 -25.46
N PHE A 341 -1.00 -1.40 -24.26
CA PHE A 341 -1.39 -0.71 -23.03
C PHE A 341 -0.93 0.76 -23.00
N ILE A 342 0.34 1.02 -23.31
CA ILE A 342 0.90 2.38 -23.31
C ILE A 342 0.20 3.26 -24.34
N ASN A 343 -0.14 2.72 -25.51
CA ASN A 343 -0.91 3.44 -26.52
C ASN A 343 -2.30 3.86 -26.01
N ALA A 344 -3.00 2.95 -25.31
CA ALA A 344 -4.28 3.27 -24.68
C ALA A 344 -4.14 4.31 -23.55
N LEU A 345 -3.10 4.19 -22.72
CA LEU A 345 -2.81 5.14 -21.65
C LEU A 345 -2.48 6.53 -22.20
N ASN A 346 -1.65 6.61 -23.25
CA ASN A 346 -1.35 7.85 -23.98
C ASN A 346 -2.63 8.52 -24.48
N ALA A 347 -3.53 7.76 -25.13
CA ALA A 347 -4.79 8.29 -25.63
C ALA A 347 -5.66 8.86 -24.49
N ASN A 348 -5.75 8.14 -23.36
CA ASN A 348 -6.51 8.58 -22.20
C ASN A 348 -5.94 9.86 -21.56
N VAL A 349 -4.62 9.92 -21.40
CA VAL A 349 -3.94 11.08 -20.79
C VAL A 349 -4.05 12.31 -21.70
N ALA A 350 -3.92 12.14 -23.01
CA ALA A 350 -4.06 13.23 -23.97
C ALA A 350 -5.44 13.91 -23.91
N VAL A 351 -6.51 13.15 -23.63
CA VAL A 351 -7.87 13.69 -23.49
C VAL A 351 -8.28 13.97 -22.04
N GLY A 352 -7.45 13.63 -21.06
CA GLY A 352 -7.72 13.78 -19.62
C GLY A 352 -8.85 12.90 -19.07
N HIS A 353 -9.21 11.83 -19.77
CA HIS A 353 -10.25 10.87 -19.39
C HIS A 353 -10.07 9.53 -20.10
N ALA A 354 -10.73 8.47 -19.62
CA ALA A 354 -10.74 7.20 -20.35
C ALA A 354 -11.51 7.35 -21.67
N VAL A 355 -10.85 7.18 -22.83
CA VAL A 355 -11.43 7.41 -24.16
C VAL A 355 -12.73 6.64 -24.37
N ASN A 356 -12.77 5.37 -23.92
CA ASN A 356 -13.95 4.52 -24.03
C ASN A 356 -14.91 4.65 -22.82
N ASN A 357 -14.60 5.52 -21.86
CA ASN A 357 -15.48 5.84 -20.73
C ASN A 357 -15.27 7.30 -20.27
N PRO A 358 -15.77 8.30 -21.03
CA PRO A 358 -15.44 9.71 -20.80
C PRO A 358 -15.86 10.30 -19.45
N ALA A 359 -16.75 9.63 -18.73
CA ALA A 359 -17.15 10.00 -17.38
C ALA A 359 -16.01 9.80 -16.37
N VAL A 360 -15.03 8.93 -16.66
CA VAL A 360 -13.90 8.66 -15.77
C VAL A 360 -12.72 9.54 -16.15
N LYS A 361 -12.43 10.53 -15.30
CA LYS A 361 -11.26 11.41 -15.44
C LYS A 361 -9.97 10.69 -15.10
N LEU A 362 -8.91 11.11 -15.78
CA LEU A 362 -7.59 10.48 -15.67
C LEU A 362 -6.53 11.58 -15.57
N SER A 363 -5.62 11.42 -14.62
CA SER A 363 -4.46 12.29 -14.44
C SER A 363 -3.21 11.42 -14.36
N PHE A 364 -2.14 11.86 -15.02
CA PHE A 364 -0.86 11.15 -15.04
C PHE A 364 0.28 12.12 -14.72
N PRO A 365 0.43 12.48 -13.44
CA PRO A 365 1.45 13.44 -13.02
C PRO A 365 2.86 12.88 -13.23
N THR A 366 3.83 13.75 -13.46
CA THR A 366 5.20 13.36 -13.84
C THR A 366 6.22 13.45 -12.71
N ASP A 367 5.85 14.03 -11.56
CA ASP A 367 6.76 14.12 -10.42
C ASP A 367 6.86 12.78 -9.66
N ASN A 368 7.83 12.70 -8.76
CA ASN A 368 8.17 11.47 -8.05
C ASN A 368 7.48 11.32 -6.68
N SER A 369 6.53 12.20 -6.32
CA SER A 369 5.78 12.06 -5.07
C SER A 369 5.00 10.73 -5.03
N ASN A 370 4.72 10.26 -3.83
CA ASN A 370 3.93 9.04 -3.65
C ASN A 370 2.48 9.25 -4.14
N GLU A 371 1.95 10.46 -4.00
CA GLU A 371 0.66 10.87 -4.55
C GLU A 371 0.65 10.72 -6.07
N SER A 372 1.70 11.20 -6.74
CA SER A 372 1.84 11.08 -8.19
C SER A 372 2.06 9.64 -8.64
N GLN A 373 2.82 8.84 -7.88
CA GLN A 373 2.95 7.41 -8.14
C GLN A 373 1.60 6.69 -8.01
N ALA A 374 0.83 6.95 -6.96
CA ALA A 374 -0.51 6.38 -6.78
C ALA A 374 -1.45 6.81 -7.90
N ALA A 375 -1.43 8.08 -8.30
CA ALA A 375 -2.22 8.59 -9.42
C ALA A 375 -1.88 7.88 -10.75
N ARG A 376 -0.59 7.64 -11.03
CA ARG A 376 -0.16 6.88 -12.21
C ARG A 376 -0.64 5.42 -12.19
N ILE A 377 -0.60 4.77 -11.03
CA ILE A 377 -1.11 3.41 -10.87
C ILE A 377 -2.63 3.36 -11.04
N LEU A 378 -3.36 4.32 -10.46
CA LEU A 378 -4.81 4.45 -10.64
C LEU A 378 -5.19 4.72 -12.11
N ALA A 379 -4.48 5.62 -12.78
CA ALA A 379 -4.63 5.86 -14.21
C ALA A 379 -4.39 4.59 -15.05
N SER A 380 -3.40 3.79 -14.66
CA SER A 380 -3.10 2.50 -15.30
C SER A 380 -4.24 1.49 -15.11
N LEU A 381 -4.76 1.35 -13.89
CA LEU A 381 -5.90 0.48 -13.58
C LEU A 381 -7.18 0.91 -14.31
N ILE A 382 -7.48 2.21 -14.33
CA ILE A 382 -8.62 2.76 -15.07
C ILE A 382 -8.48 2.47 -16.56
N THR A 383 -7.29 2.64 -17.12
CA THR A 383 -7.02 2.35 -18.53
C THR A 383 -7.29 0.88 -18.85
N LEU A 384 -6.77 -0.05 -18.04
CA LEU A 384 -7.01 -1.49 -18.21
C LEU A 384 -8.50 -1.85 -18.18
N GLN A 385 -9.23 -1.30 -17.22
CA GLN A 385 -10.66 -1.59 -17.04
C GLN A 385 -11.56 -1.02 -18.13
N ASN A 386 -11.06 -0.06 -18.93
CA ASN A 386 -11.84 0.64 -19.94
C ASN A 386 -11.24 0.51 -21.36
N LEU A 387 -10.45 -0.54 -21.62
CA LEU A 387 -9.81 -0.75 -22.93
C LEU A 387 -10.81 -0.88 -24.09
N ASN A 388 -12.00 -1.43 -23.85
CA ASN A 388 -12.99 -1.76 -24.87
C ASN A 388 -14.40 -1.17 -24.58
N GLY A 389 -14.52 -0.30 -23.59
CA GLY A 389 -15.80 0.29 -23.17
C GLY A 389 -15.88 0.49 -21.65
N PRO A 390 -16.97 1.08 -21.14
CA PRO A 390 -17.15 1.29 -19.71
C PRO A 390 -17.12 -0.02 -18.92
N GLY A 391 -16.04 -0.25 -18.16
CA GLY A 391 -15.82 -1.49 -17.40
C GLY A 391 -15.57 -2.74 -18.26
N VAL A 392 -15.39 -2.58 -19.57
CA VAL A 392 -15.08 -3.67 -20.50
C VAL A 392 -13.61 -3.58 -20.85
N GLY A 393 -12.80 -4.43 -20.22
CA GLY A 393 -11.36 -4.44 -20.37
C GLY A 393 -10.75 -5.55 -19.53
N CYS A 394 -9.50 -5.34 -19.10
CA CYS A 394 -8.80 -6.29 -18.27
C CYS A 394 -9.05 -6.03 -16.79
N PRO A 395 -9.43 -7.07 -16.01
CA PRO A 395 -9.62 -6.93 -14.57
C PRO A 395 -8.29 -6.61 -13.90
N ALA A 396 -8.31 -5.94 -12.75
CA ALA A 396 -7.09 -5.60 -12.01
C ALA A 396 -6.24 -6.83 -11.66
N ALA A 397 -6.89 -7.98 -11.45
CA ALA A 397 -6.26 -9.27 -11.19
C ALA A 397 -5.43 -9.82 -12.37
N SER A 398 -5.48 -9.19 -13.54
CA SER A 398 -4.56 -9.49 -14.66
C SER A 398 -3.20 -8.83 -14.53
N THR A 399 -2.95 -8.06 -13.46
CA THR A 399 -1.71 -7.30 -13.25
C THR A 399 -1.35 -7.28 -11.77
N THR A 400 -0.14 -6.83 -11.45
CA THR A 400 0.29 -6.60 -10.06
C THR A 400 0.06 -5.15 -9.60
N LEU A 401 -0.62 -4.32 -10.41
CA LEU A 401 -0.81 -2.90 -10.13
C LEU A 401 -1.53 -2.61 -8.81
N SER A 402 -2.51 -3.45 -8.42
CA SER A 402 -3.17 -3.32 -7.12
C SER A 402 -2.21 -3.51 -5.94
N VAL A 403 -1.21 -4.38 -6.10
CA VAL A 403 -0.15 -4.62 -5.12
C VAL A 403 0.81 -3.43 -5.10
N CYS A 404 1.20 -2.90 -6.26
CA CYS A 404 2.00 -1.67 -6.34
C CYS A 404 1.30 -0.49 -5.66
N LEU A 405 -0.01 -0.33 -5.87
CA LEU A 405 -0.80 0.73 -5.25
C LEU A 405 -0.78 0.63 -3.73
N TYR A 406 -0.99 -0.59 -3.21
CA TYR A 406 -0.87 -0.89 -1.79
C TYR A 406 0.51 -0.50 -1.24
N HIS A 407 1.59 -0.86 -1.94
CA HIS A 407 2.95 -0.49 -1.52
C HIS A 407 3.18 1.01 -1.49
N VAL A 408 2.69 1.78 -2.48
CA VAL A 408 2.84 3.24 -2.49
C VAL A 408 2.16 3.87 -1.27
N PHE A 409 0.94 3.45 -0.95
CA PHE A 409 0.22 3.95 0.23
C PHE A 409 0.90 3.53 1.54
N HIS A 410 1.42 2.31 1.63
CA HIS A 410 2.15 1.86 2.81
C HIS A 410 3.52 2.53 2.98
N ARG A 411 4.20 2.90 1.89
CA ARG A 411 5.46 3.66 1.93
C ARG A 411 5.26 5.06 2.50
N ASN A 412 4.12 5.70 2.19
CA ASN A 412 3.75 7.01 2.74
C ASN A 412 3.55 6.97 4.26
N ARG A 413 3.05 5.85 4.81
CA ARG A 413 3.00 5.63 6.27
C ARG A 413 4.38 5.56 6.93
N SER A 414 5.39 5.06 6.22
CA SER A 414 6.74 4.89 6.76
C SER A 414 7.58 6.17 6.71
N LEU A 415 7.33 7.08 5.77
CA LEU A 415 8.07 8.34 5.63
C LEU A 415 7.57 9.45 6.58
N GLY A 416 6.32 9.37 7.05
CA GLY A 416 5.79 10.26 8.10
C GLY A 416 6.31 9.97 9.51
N TYR A 417 7.26 9.04 9.67
CA TYR A 417 7.84 8.64 10.96
C TYR A 417 9.34 8.97 11.11
N ASN A 418 9.97 9.58 10.08
CA ASN A 418 11.40 9.90 10.05
C ASN A 418 11.66 11.36 9.62
N ALA A 419 11.10 12.32 10.36
CA ALA A 419 11.55 13.71 10.34
C ALA A 419 11.45 14.33 11.75
#